data_AF-A0AAF5CQY3-F1
#
_entry.id   AF-A0AAF5CQY3-F1
#
_cell.length_a   1.000
_cell.length_b   1.000
_cell.length_c   1.000
_cell.angle_alpha   90.00
_cell.angle_beta   90.00
_cell.angle_gamma   90.00
#
_symmetry.space_group_name_H-M   'P 1'
#
loop_
_entity.id
_entity.type
_entity.pdbx_description
1 polymer ?
#
loop_
_entity_poly.entity_id
_entity_poly.type
_entity_poly.pdbx_seq_one_letter_code
_entity_poly.pdbx_strand_id
1 'polypeptide(L)'
;MNQELTSYLILTNRDDYKQAFKVKCSKNETFKIKPSFGVLQHGEKIKITLTYIPTENFENEVNRHHFGIFHIPCSEGAHPLAIWETHYGPPQGSLRLKIEFQDNDNK
;
A
#
# COMPACT_ATOMS: atom_id res chain seq x y z
N MET A 1 -17.89 9.85 -9.98
CA MET A 1 -16.76 10.81 -9.99
C MET A 1 -15.87 10.54 -11.20
N ASN A 2 -15.63 11.52 -12.10
CA ASN A 2 -14.84 11.32 -13.33
C ASN A 2 -13.39 11.84 -13.24
N GLN A 3 -12.94 12.23 -12.04
CA GLN A 3 -11.62 12.80 -11.84
C GLN A 3 -10.72 11.84 -11.08
N GLU A 4 -9.44 11.77 -11.47
CA GLU A 4 -8.43 11.07 -10.68
C GLU A 4 -8.27 11.73 -9.30
N LEU A 5 -8.25 10.92 -8.24
CA LEU A 5 -8.01 11.38 -6.88
C LEU A 5 -6.68 10.84 -6.39
N THR A 6 -5.95 11.64 -5.61
CA THR A 6 -4.68 11.23 -5.02
C THR A 6 -4.76 11.33 -3.50
N SER A 7 -4.42 10.24 -2.82
CA SER A 7 -4.28 10.17 -1.36
C SER A 7 -2.89 9.66 -1.00
N TYR A 8 -2.51 9.81 0.27
CA TYR A 8 -1.18 9.48 0.76
C TYR A 8 -1.24 8.62 2.02
N LEU A 9 -0.42 7.58 2.03
CA LEU A 9 -0.18 6.71 3.18
C LEU A 9 1.26 6.92 3.65
N ILE A 10 1.46 7.13 4.94
CA ILE A 10 2.81 7.18 5.53
C ILE A 10 3.07 5.86 6.25
N LEU A 11 4.05 5.10 5.77
CA LEU A 11 4.56 3.93 6.48
C LEU A 11 5.76 4.36 7.31
N THR A 12 5.83 3.87 8.55
CA THR A 12 6.96 4.07 9.46
C THR A 12 7.40 2.71 9.96
N ASN A 13 8.68 2.37 9.80
CA ASN A 13 9.23 1.20 10.46
C ASN A 13 9.57 1.57 11.92
N ARG A 14 8.89 0.92 12.86
CA ARG A 14 9.11 1.11 14.31
C ARG A 14 9.85 -0.05 14.96
N ASP A 15 10.13 -1.11 14.21
CA ASP A 15 10.96 -2.22 14.69
C ASP A 15 12.43 -1.82 14.69
N ASP A 16 13.24 -2.49 15.49
CA ASP A 16 14.69 -2.27 15.66
C ASP A 16 15.55 -2.89 14.54
N TYR A 17 14.94 -3.41 13.48
CA TYR A 17 15.59 -3.98 12.30
C TYR A 17 14.89 -3.56 10.99
N LYS A 18 15.51 -3.86 9.84
CA LYS A 18 14.98 -3.49 8.52
C LYS A 18 13.73 -4.28 8.17
N GLN A 19 12.73 -3.58 7.65
CA GLN A 19 11.49 -4.17 7.17
C GLN A 19 11.35 -3.94 5.67
N ALA A 20 11.17 -5.02 4.90
CA ALA A 20 10.67 -4.91 3.54
C ALA A 20 9.15 -4.75 3.60
N PHE A 21 8.60 -3.82 2.82
CA PHE A 21 7.15 -3.62 2.72
C PHE A 21 6.65 -3.90 1.31
N LYS A 22 5.37 -4.28 1.19
CA LYS A 22 4.65 -4.40 -0.07
C LYS A 22 3.21 -3.92 0.12
N VAL A 23 2.75 -3.06 -0.78
CA VAL A 23 1.39 -2.53 -0.82
C VAL A 23 0.71 -3.04 -2.09
N LYS A 24 -0.46 -3.64 -1.91
CA LYS A 24 -1.30 -4.18 -2.98
C LYS A 24 -2.68 -3.55 -2.92
N CYS A 25 -3.42 -3.63 -4.01
CA CYS A 25 -4.85 -3.35 -4.04
C CYS A 25 -5.59 -4.53 -4.68
N SER A 26 -6.89 -4.61 -4.44
CA SER A 26 -7.75 -5.64 -5.04
C SER A 26 -8.17 -5.36 -6.48
N LYS A 27 -7.95 -4.14 -7.00
CA LYS A 27 -8.35 -3.74 -8.35
C LYS A 27 -7.31 -2.81 -8.99
N ASN A 28 -6.35 -3.40 -9.69
CA ASN A 28 -5.18 -2.69 -10.23
C ASN A 28 -5.50 -1.70 -11.36
N GLU A 29 -6.63 -1.87 -12.04
CA GLU A 29 -7.08 -0.93 -13.08
C GLU A 29 -7.59 0.38 -12.47
N THR A 30 -8.15 0.32 -11.26
CA THR A 30 -8.73 1.46 -10.55
C THR A 30 -7.71 2.18 -9.68
N PHE A 31 -6.65 1.49 -9.22
CA PHE A 31 -5.67 2.09 -8.31
C PHE A 31 -4.24 1.92 -8.78
N LYS A 32 -3.49 3.03 -8.78
CA LYS A 32 -2.03 3.03 -8.89
C LYS A 32 -1.41 3.29 -7.52
N ILE A 33 -0.34 2.58 -7.21
CA ILE A 33 0.39 2.66 -5.94
C ILE A 33 1.85 2.96 -6.23
N LYS A 34 2.42 4.00 -5.60
CA LYS A 34 3.83 4.37 -5.79
C LYS A 34 4.49 4.89 -4.50
N PRO A 35 5.59 4.27 -4.02
CA PRO A 35 6.08 2.93 -4.39
C PRO A 35 5.14 1.83 -3.88
N SER A 36 5.02 0.73 -4.62
CA SER A 36 4.24 -0.46 -4.19
C SER A 36 5.06 -1.44 -3.36
N PHE A 37 6.38 -1.28 -3.26
CA PHE A 37 7.25 -2.06 -2.40
C PHE A 37 8.54 -1.29 -2.12
N GLY A 38 9.27 -1.69 -1.08
CA GLY A 38 10.54 -1.09 -0.72
C GLY A 38 11.08 -1.68 0.59
N VAL A 39 12.12 -1.06 1.13
CA VAL A 39 12.72 -1.40 2.43
C VAL A 39 12.78 -0.13 3.26
N LEU A 40 12.53 -0.26 4.56
CA LEU A 40 12.64 0.80 5.55
C LEU A 40 13.63 0.39 6.64
N GLN A 41 14.60 1.24 6.90
CA GLN A 41 15.47 1.18 8.07
C GLN A 41 14.67 1.43 9.36
N HIS A 42 15.23 1.07 10.52
CA HIS A 42 14.65 1.44 11.81
C HIS A 42 14.39 2.96 11.87
N GLY A 43 13.18 3.35 12.24
CA GLY A 43 12.75 4.76 12.34
C GLY A 43 12.48 5.46 11.01
N GLU A 44 12.78 4.82 9.87
CA GLU A 44 12.56 5.39 8.55
C GLU A 44 11.07 5.47 8.21
N LYS A 45 10.72 6.52 7.46
CA LYS A 45 9.38 6.76 6.96
C LYS A 45 9.39 6.86 5.45
N ILE A 46 8.33 6.36 4.83
CA ILE A 46 8.09 6.56 3.40
C ILE A 46 6.65 7.01 3.16
N LYS A 47 6.52 7.93 2.21
CA LYS A 47 5.22 8.37 1.68
C LYS A 47 4.86 7.54 0.46
N ILE A 48 3.73 6.87 0.53
CA ILE A 48 3.14 6.09 -0.56
C ILE A 48 1.99 6.89 -1.14
N THR A 49 2.07 7.15 -2.44
CA THR A 49 1.02 7.77 -3.23
C THR A 49 0.04 6.70 -3.69
N LEU A 50 -1.23 6.89 -3.36
CA LEU A 50 -2.36 6.09 -3.82
C LEU A 50 -3.17 6.96 -4.79
N THR A 51 -3.24 6.55 -6.05
CA THR A 51 -4.01 7.26 -7.08
C THR A 51 -5.22 6.42 -7.44
N TYR A 52 -6.42 6.97 -7.23
CA TYR A 52 -7.68 6.46 -7.74
C TYR A 52 -7.89 6.95 -9.17
N ILE A 53 -8.17 6.01 -10.07
CA ILE A 53 -8.54 6.22 -11.46
C ILE A 53 -9.97 5.72 -11.59
N PRO A 54 -10.94 6.59 -11.87
CA PRO A 54 -12.32 6.17 -12.06
C PRO A 54 -12.44 5.06 -13.10
N THR A 55 -13.15 4.00 -12.73
CA THR A 55 -13.48 2.88 -13.61
C THR A 55 -14.98 2.65 -13.53
N GLU A 56 -15.56 2.08 -14.58
CA GLU A 56 -17.00 1.87 -14.67
C GLU A 56 -17.53 1.10 -13.44
N ASN A 57 -18.60 1.60 -12.84
CA ASN A 57 -19.32 1.00 -11.72
C ASN A 57 -18.52 0.77 -10.41
N PHE A 58 -17.28 1.25 -10.29
CA PHE A 58 -16.45 0.99 -9.11
C PHE A 58 -17.07 1.49 -7.79
N GLU A 59 -17.73 2.64 -7.82
CA GLU A 59 -18.36 3.25 -6.64
C GLU A 59 -19.43 2.32 -6.02
N ASN A 60 -20.09 1.48 -6.83
CA ASN A 60 -21.10 0.53 -6.37
C ASN A 60 -20.49 -0.75 -5.74
N GLU A 61 -19.19 -1.00 -5.95
CA GLU A 61 -18.47 -2.17 -5.44
C GLU A 61 -17.31 -1.82 -4.49
N VAL A 62 -17.18 -0.55 -4.10
CA VAL A 62 -16.08 -0.04 -3.26
C VAL A 62 -15.87 -0.87 -1.99
N ASN A 63 -16.96 -1.36 -1.39
CA ASN A 63 -16.93 -2.17 -0.17
C ASN A 63 -16.28 -3.57 -0.34
N ARG A 64 -16.14 -4.06 -1.57
CA ARG A 64 -15.45 -5.33 -1.89
C ARG A 64 -13.94 -5.13 -2.01
N HIS A 65 -13.51 -3.89 -2.21
CA HIS A 65 -12.14 -3.55 -2.51
C HIS A 65 -11.40 -3.00 -1.30
N HIS A 66 -10.08 -3.18 -1.30
CA HIS A 66 -9.22 -2.78 -0.20
C HIS A 66 -7.77 -2.63 -0.69
N PHE A 67 -6.98 -1.93 0.11
CA PHE A 67 -5.53 -2.00 0.06
C PHE A 67 -5.02 -3.00 1.11
N GLY A 68 -4.00 -3.77 0.74
CA GLY A 68 -3.27 -4.64 1.65
C GLY A 68 -1.84 -4.11 1.82
N ILE A 69 -1.38 -3.95 3.04
CA ILE A 69 0.00 -3.62 3.37
C ILE A 69 0.59 -4.84 4.07
N PHE A 70 1.76 -5.27 3.62
CA PHE A 70 2.47 -6.43 4.15
C PHE A 70 3.89 -6.02 4.48
N HIS A 71 4.48 -6.62 5.52
CA HIS A 71 5.90 -6.44 5.81
C HIS A 71 6.56 -7.73 6.33
N ILE A 72 7.86 -7.83 6.10
CA ILE A 72 8.73 -8.93 6.54
C ILE A 72 10.11 -8.37 6.96
N PRO A 73 10.78 -8.98 7.94
CA PRO A 73 12.17 -8.67 8.23
C PRO A 73 13.02 -8.89 6.99
N CYS A 74 14.07 -8.10 6.81
CA CYS A 74 15.02 -8.32 5.73
C CYS A 74 16.47 -8.05 6.15
N SER A 75 17.39 -8.77 5.52
CA SER A 75 18.83 -8.57 5.67
C SER A 75 19.32 -7.47 4.73
N GLU A 76 20.56 -7.02 4.93
CA GLU A 76 21.18 -6.02 4.07
C GLU A 76 21.44 -6.55 2.65
N GLY A 77 21.51 -5.62 1.69
CA GLY A 77 22.00 -5.87 0.33
C GLY A 77 21.00 -6.51 -0.65
N ALA A 78 19.91 -7.09 -0.18
CA ALA A 78 18.91 -7.67 -1.07
C ALA A 78 18.00 -6.59 -1.68
N HIS A 79 17.77 -6.67 -3.00
CA HIS A 79 16.80 -5.81 -3.67
C HIS A 79 15.38 -6.10 -3.13
N PRO A 80 14.54 -5.09 -2.85
CA PRO A 80 13.21 -5.29 -2.26
C PRO A 80 12.35 -6.32 -2.96
N LEU A 81 12.38 -6.35 -4.31
CA LEU A 81 11.64 -7.35 -5.09
C LEU A 81 12.14 -8.77 -4.81
N ALA A 82 13.46 -8.96 -4.77
CA ALA A 82 14.07 -10.27 -4.53
C ALA A 82 13.71 -10.79 -3.13
N ILE A 83 13.71 -9.91 -2.11
CA ILE A 83 13.29 -10.27 -0.75
C ILE A 83 11.88 -10.89 -0.77
N TRP A 84 10.94 -10.27 -1.48
CA TRP A 84 9.56 -10.77 -1.58
C TRP A 84 9.41 -12.03 -2.45
N GLU A 85 10.29 -12.24 -3.43
CA GLU A 85 10.29 -13.44 -4.29
C GLU A 85 10.87 -14.66 -3.58
N THR A 86 11.87 -14.47 -2.72
CA THR A 86 12.51 -15.57 -1.98
C THR A 86 11.91 -15.81 -0.60
N HIS A 87 11.03 -14.93 -0.10
CA HIS A 87 10.38 -15.11 1.20
C HIS A 87 9.43 -16.31 1.17
N TYR A 88 9.64 -17.25 2.09
CA TYR A 88 8.74 -18.39 2.29
C TYR A 88 7.88 -18.18 3.55
N GLY A 89 6.58 -18.46 3.42
CA GLY A 89 5.63 -18.35 4.52
C GLY A 89 4.86 -17.02 4.56
N PRO A 90 4.05 -16.81 5.60
CA PRO A 90 3.26 -15.59 5.74
C PRO A 90 4.16 -14.37 5.95
N PRO A 91 3.67 -13.15 5.64
CA PRO A 91 4.33 -11.94 6.08
C PRO A 91 4.33 -11.86 7.61
N GLN A 92 5.30 -11.15 8.19
CA GLN A 92 5.34 -10.92 9.64
C GLN A 92 4.12 -10.12 10.09
N GLY A 93 3.72 -9.12 9.30
CA GLY A 93 2.50 -8.37 9.57
C GLY A 93 1.74 -8.02 8.30
N SER A 94 0.43 -7.88 8.47
CA SER A 94 -0.49 -7.51 7.41
C SER A 94 -1.56 -6.55 7.93
N LEU A 95 -1.85 -5.50 7.14
CA LEU A 95 -2.91 -4.53 7.41
C LEU A 95 -3.82 -4.46 6.19
N ARG A 96 -5.14 -4.42 6.43
CA ARG A 96 -6.16 -4.24 5.39
C ARG A 96 -6.83 -2.90 5.57
N LEU A 97 -6.64 -2.01 4.60
CA LEU A 97 -7.25 -0.68 4.59
C LEU A 97 -8.52 -0.69 3.73
N LYS A 98 -9.62 -0.24 4.31
CA LYS A 98 -10.87 0.01 3.57
C LYS A 98 -10.75 1.28 2.73
N ILE A 99 -11.61 1.38 1.73
CA ILE A 99 -11.69 2.50 0.80
C ILE A 99 -13.01 3.20 1.06
N GLU A 100 -12.96 4.51 1.29
CA GLU A 100 -14.14 5.36 1.49
C GLU A 100 -13.97 6.62 0.64
N PHE A 101 -15.01 6.98 -0.10
CA PHE A 101 -15.11 8.27 -0.77
C PHE A 101 -15.81 9.22 0.18
N GLN A 102 -15.22 10.40 0.39
CA GLN A 102 -15.82 11.47 1.18
C GLN A 102 -16.16 12.61 0.23
N ASP A 103 -17.41 13.06 0.27
CA ASP A 103 -17.81 14.29 -0.39
C ASP A 103 -17.14 15.47 0.30
N ASN A 104 -16.69 16.46 -0.47
CA ASN A 104 -16.00 17.66 0.04
C ASN A 104 -16.94 18.64 0.77
N ASP A 105 -18.02 18.18 1.40
CA ASP A 105 -19.06 19.02 2.02
C ASP A 105 -18.63 19.68 3.35
N ASN A 106 -17.34 19.93 3.53
CA ASN A 106 -16.86 20.89 4.51
C ASN A 106 -16.92 22.31 3.91
N LYS A 107 -18.06 22.96 4.11
CA LYS A 107 -18.18 24.43 4.13
C LYS A 107 -17.43 25.03 5.31
#